data_AF-A0A811U871-F1
#
_entry.id   AF-A0A811U871-F1
#
_cell.length_a   1.000
_cell.length_b   1.000
_cell.length_c   1.000
_cell.angle_alpha   90.00
_cell.angle_beta   90.00
_cell.angle_gamma   90.00
#
_symmetry.space_group_name_H-M   'P 1'
#
loop_
_entity.id
_entity.type
_entity.pdbx_description
1 polymer ?
#
loop_
_entity_poly.entity_id
_entity_poly.type
_entity_poly.pdbx_seq_one_letter_code
_entity_poly.pdbx_strand_id
1 'polypeptide(L)'
;MNLIRIVLFIGVLNIVVSAQYNQLEQNKCIIPRILQGSWFSWETGKPTQTVIDATKMSKRGICVTMSHHGDEYSFVFKERSGDCYHCVRTIIRTLNVFEKVEGPCVSIPQGTEPSVENVCKGIKDDRQLVTLFNENFVPINCRSSLEGVWHFTYQNRFRFTGVCNKPDARIQSCQTAGTQFLIQNQKFNVTYQQCEGMEGTFTGIVEYSCLGDWFVGKNHYFAVANTKESRKDEKYRCFLKNRDDDLYIGVSITAECNTLKTPENSPERLKLTPVKAEYVEPGCTLPQNFSGEWVNTANIDADVSISETHINETYYPDRARYRRTIYVCRERRDNRIMMARLTVDGCQKDYVCFDFQPRHHNIIRYRKGLAVIKDDFSTVCSWVQFKNAESWKYDLFLAKNPVPVRCPVAGKFNFTQRGEHPFRTRILGGVTLSPRPNIHCKQNISDLSVCDTDQKEMAVDENYCLSVDHLGRPVDIYSKSKIIFKFLY
;
A
#
# COMPACT_ATOMS: atom_id res chain seq x y z
N MET A 1 -8.71 -50.04 61.90
CA MET A 1 -8.91 -50.14 60.44
C MET A 1 -10.23 -49.49 60.09
N ASN A 2 -10.37 -48.55 59.17
CA ASN A 2 -9.48 -47.52 58.63
C ASN A 2 -10.43 -46.70 57.74
N LEU A 3 -10.43 -45.39 57.94
CA LEU A 3 -10.45 -44.40 56.86
C LEU A 3 -11.49 -44.47 55.73
N ILE A 4 -12.72 -44.94 55.93
CA ILE A 4 -13.76 -44.85 54.87
C ILE A 4 -15.13 -44.56 55.50
N ARG A 5 -15.40 -43.29 55.85
CA ARG A 5 -16.78 -42.78 56.04
C ARG A 5 -16.93 -41.26 56.20
N ILE A 6 -15.85 -40.47 56.14
CA ILE A 6 -15.90 -38.99 56.31
C ILE A 6 -15.67 -38.20 55.00
N VAL A 7 -15.56 -38.86 53.84
CA VAL A 7 -15.22 -38.17 52.57
C VAL A 7 -16.44 -37.85 51.68
N LEU A 8 -17.65 -38.33 52.00
CA LEU A 8 -18.80 -38.22 51.09
C LEU A 8 -19.82 -37.12 51.39
N PHE A 9 -19.60 -36.27 52.40
CA PHE A 9 -20.50 -35.14 52.70
C PHE A 9 -19.90 -33.73 52.50
N ILE A 10 -18.64 -33.62 52.06
CA ILE A 10 -17.99 -32.33 51.71
C ILE A 10 -17.94 -32.13 50.17
N GLY A 11 -18.26 -33.17 49.39
CA GLY A 11 -18.24 -33.13 47.92
C GLY A 11 -19.51 -32.57 47.25
N VAL A 12 -20.64 -32.44 47.96
CA VAL A 12 -21.92 -32.02 47.36
C VAL A 12 -22.26 -30.55 47.65
N LEU A 13 -21.66 -29.93 48.68
CA LEU A 13 -21.84 -28.50 48.94
C LEU A 13 -20.93 -27.60 48.08
N ASN A 14 -19.89 -28.15 47.45
CA ASN A 14 -18.99 -27.40 46.56
C ASN A 14 -19.41 -27.42 45.08
N ILE A 15 -20.44 -28.20 44.71
CA ILE A 15 -20.99 -28.24 43.34
C ILE A 15 -22.17 -27.25 43.17
N VAL A 16 -22.79 -26.79 44.26
CA VAL A 16 -23.83 -25.76 44.19
C VAL A 16 -23.25 -24.34 44.31
N VAL A 17 -22.04 -24.16 44.86
CA VAL A 17 -21.36 -22.85 44.90
C VAL A 17 -20.51 -22.58 43.64
N SER A 18 -20.13 -23.63 42.90
CA SER A 18 -19.45 -23.47 41.59
C SER A 18 -20.41 -23.27 40.41
N ALA A 19 -21.73 -23.42 40.62
CA ALA A 19 -22.76 -23.15 39.62
C ALA A 19 -23.39 -21.74 39.72
N GLN A 20 -22.97 -20.91 40.69
CA GLN A 20 -23.47 -19.53 40.87
C GLN A 20 -22.39 -18.44 40.80
N TYR A 21 -21.17 -18.77 40.37
CA TYR A 21 -20.09 -17.80 40.12
C TYR A 21 -19.75 -17.60 38.63
N ASN A 22 -20.61 -18.08 37.72
CA ASN A 22 -20.48 -17.86 36.26
C ASN A 22 -21.69 -17.16 35.63
N GLN A 23 -22.48 -16.41 36.41
CA GLN A 23 -23.66 -15.68 35.91
C GLN A 23 -23.66 -14.17 36.21
N LEU A 24 -22.49 -13.57 36.44
CA LEU A 24 -22.33 -12.11 36.61
C LEU A 24 -21.05 -11.56 35.97
N GLU A 25 -20.68 -12.04 34.78
CA GLU A 25 -20.06 -11.13 33.80
C GLU A 25 -21.18 -10.55 32.93
N GLN A 26 -21.87 -9.54 33.47
CA GLN A 26 -22.48 -8.55 32.59
C GLN A 26 -21.34 -8.00 31.72
N ASN A 27 -21.35 -8.32 30.43
CA ASN A 27 -20.44 -7.80 29.41
C ASN A 27 -20.22 -6.29 29.62
N LYS A 28 -19.15 -5.91 30.32
CA LYS A 28 -18.81 -4.51 30.50
C LYS A 28 -18.46 -3.99 29.12
N CYS A 29 -19.19 -2.98 28.63
CA CYS A 29 -18.79 -2.28 27.42
C CYS A 29 -17.42 -1.61 27.66
N ILE A 30 -16.35 -2.20 27.12
CA ILE A 30 -14.99 -1.69 27.21
C ILE A 30 -14.56 -1.13 25.86
N ILE A 31 -14.46 0.20 25.77
CA ILE A 31 -14.10 0.92 24.55
C ILE A 31 -12.66 0.55 24.14
N PRO A 32 -12.39 0.22 22.86
CA PRO A 32 -11.05 -0.13 22.39
C PRO A 32 -10.00 0.96 22.63
N ARG A 33 -8.77 0.57 22.97
CA ARG A 33 -7.66 1.50 23.26
C ARG A 33 -7.37 2.50 22.15
N ILE A 34 -7.56 2.11 20.88
CA ILE A 34 -7.33 2.98 19.72
C ILE A 34 -8.29 4.18 19.66
N LEU A 35 -9.48 4.08 20.27
CA LEU A 35 -10.45 5.16 20.36
C LEU A 35 -10.33 5.96 21.66
N GLN A 36 -9.58 5.45 22.64
CA GLN A 36 -9.38 6.12 23.93
C GLN A 36 -8.41 7.31 23.78
N GLY A 37 -8.64 8.35 24.56
CA GLY A 37 -7.81 9.56 24.57
C GLY A 37 -8.63 10.85 24.46
N SER A 38 -7.93 11.93 24.15
CA SER A 38 -8.51 13.26 23.93
C SER A 38 -8.53 13.59 22.44
N TRP A 39 -9.70 13.94 21.94
CA TRP A 39 -9.96 14.12 20.52
C TRP A 39 -10.54 15.50 20.24
N PHE A 40 -9.98 16.19 19.27
CA PHE A 40 -10.47 17.47 18.78
C PHE A 40 -11.31 17.28 17.53
N SER A 41 -12.40 18.05 17.42
CA SER A 41 -13.29 18.05 16.28
C SER A 41 -13.94 19.41 16.12
N TRP A 42 -14.36 19.73 14.91
CA TRP A 42 -15.22 20.89 14.65
C TRP A 42 -16.63 20.37 14.41
N GLU A 43 -17.56 20.75 15.28
CA GLU A 43 -18.93 20.22 15.28
C GLU A 43 -19.91 21.39 15.33
N THR A 44 -20.86 21.46 14.39
CA THR A 44 -21.92 22.49 14.37
C THR A 44 -21.38 23.93 14.47
N GLY A 45 -20.23 24.20 13.84
CA GLY A 45 -19.58 25.52 13.85
C GLY A 45 -18.83 25.86 15.13
N LYS A 46 -18.59 24.89 16.02
CA LYS A 46 -17.90 25.10 17.30
C LYS A 46 -16.76 24.09 17.53
N PRO A 47 -15.64 24.51 18.13
CA PRO A 47 -14.59 23.59 18.55
C PRO A 47 -15.10 22.69 19.67
N THR A 48 -14.99 21.38 19.47
CA THR A 48 -15.46 20.37 20.42
C THR A 48 -14.33 19.41 20.78
N GLN A 49 -14.03 19.35 22.08
CA GLN A 49 -13.17 18.33 22.66
C GLN A 49 -14.03 17.15 23.13
N THR A 50 -13.61 15.95 22.75
CA THR A 50 -14.21 14.68 23.13
C THR A 50 -13.17 13.83 23.86
N VAL A 51 -13.43 13.48 25.12
CA VAL A 51 -12.57 12.58 25.91
C VAL A 51 -13.24 11.22 26.01
N ILE A 52 -12.52 10.18 25.61
CA ILE A 52 -12.99 8.79 25.61
C ILE A 52 -12.07 7.97 26.51
N ASP A 53 -12.65 7.42 27.57
CA ASP A 53 -11.96 6.48 28.47
C ASP A 53 -12.43 5.05 28.18
N ALA A 54 -11.94 4.06 28.94
CA ALA A 54 -12.33 2.66 28.75
C ALA A 54 -13.84 2.39 28.85
N THR A 55 -14.62 3.25 29.52
CA THR A 55 -16.05 2.99 29.80
C THR A 55 -16.96 4.20 29.56
N LYS A 56 -16.44 5.36 29.16
CA LYS A 56 -17.25 6.58 29.03
C LYS A 56 -16.76 7.48 27.90
N MET A 57 -17.67 8.28 27.38
CA MET A 57 -17.41 9.35 26.43
C MET A 57 -17.96 10.67 27.00
N SER A 58 -17.14 11.73 26.96
CA SER A 58 -17.54 13.06 27.42
C SER A 58 -18.82 13.52 26.73
N LYS A 59 -19.74 14.17 27.46
CA LYS A 59 -21.06 14.67 26.98
C LYS A 59 -22.06 13.59 26.52
N ARG A 60 -21.71 12.29 26.57
CA ARG A 60 -22.60 11.17 26.19
C ARG A 60 -22.84 10.19 27.33
N GLY A 61 -21.88 10.04 28.24
CA GLY A 61 -22.03 9.27 29.46
C GLY A 61 -21.31 7.91 29.41
N ILE A 62 -21.89 6.90 30.04
CA ILE A 62 -21.26 5.58 30.27
C ILE A 62 -21.66 4.63 29.15
N CYS A 63 -20.71 3.87 28.61
CA CYS A 63 -21.02 2.87 27.60
C CYS A 63 -21.77 1.69 28.24
N VAL A 64 -22.90 1.33 27.62
CA VAL A 64 -23.76 0.23 28.05
C VAL A 64 -23.53 -1.00 27.20
N THR A 65 -23.48 -0.83 25.88
CA THR A 65 -23.25 -1.92 24.93
C THR A 65 -22.51 -1.41 23.70
N MET A 66 -21.88 -2.33 22.98
CA MET A 66 -21.21 -2.06 21.72
C MET A 66 -21.37 -3.21 20.72
N SER A 67 -21.26 -2.88 19.45
CA SER A 67 -21.09 -3.82 18.36
C SER A 67 -19.95 -3.36 17.47
N HIS A 68 -19.34 -4.30 16.75
CA HIS A 68 -18.16 -4.08 15.93
C HIS A 68 -18.26 -4.83 14.61
N HIS A 69 -17.99 -4.15 13.51
CA HIS A 69 -17.93 -4.72 12.16
C HIS A 69 -16.78 -4.08 11.37
N GLY A 70 -15.70 -4.83 11.14
CA GLY A 70 -14.56 -4.35 10.34
C GLY A 70 -13.77 -3.24 11.02
N ASP A 71 -13.80 -2.03 10.47
CA ASP A 71 -13.20 -0.82 11.07
C ASP A 71 -14.24 0.07 11.78
N GLU A 72 -15.49 -0.40 11.85
CA GLU A 72 -16.62 0.34 12.40
C GLU A 72 -17.02 -0.19 13.77
N TYR A 73 -17.23 0.74 14.71
CA TYR A 73 -17.76 0.46 16.03
C TYR A 73 -19.05 1.23 16.24
N SER A 74 -20.07 0.57 16.79
CA SER A 74 -21.31 1.18 17.21
C SER A 74 -21.43 1.09 18.72
N PHE A 75 -21.54 2.23 19.40
CA PHE A 75 -21.64 2.32 20.85
C PHE A 75 -23.00 2.88 21.27
N VAL A 76 -23.52 2.35 22.37
CA VAL A 76 -24.66 2.92 23.08
C VAL A 76 -24.18 3.49 24.40
N PHE A 77 -24.30 4.80 24.55
CA PHE A 77 -23.96 5.52 25.78
C PHE A 77 -25.22 5.91 26.54
N LYS A 78 -25.22 5.76 27.85
CA LYS A 78 -26.26 6.25 28.75
C LYS A 78 -25.80 7.50 29.48
N GLU A 79 -26.58 8.56 29.39
CA GLU A 79 -26.32 9.80 30.11
C GLU A 79 -26.56 9.63 31.62
N ARG A 80 -25.80 10.33 32.46
CA ARG A 80 -25.92 10.20 33.94
C ARG A 80 -27.16 10.88 34.51
N SER A 81 -27.61 11.96 33.89
CA SER A 81 -28.63 12.89 34.40
C SER A 81 -30.05 12.62 33.89
N GLY A 82 -30.27 11.60 33.05
CA GLY A 82 -31.59 11.29 32.51
C GLY A 82 -31.68 9.89 31.90
N ASP A 83 -32.91 9.47 31.56
CA ASP A 83 -33.15 8.22 30.83
C ASP A 83 -32.96 8.43 29.32
N CYS A 84 -31.72 8.76 28.97
CA CYS A 84 -31.30 9.12 27.63
C CYS A 84 -30.16 8.20 27.16
N TYR A 85 -30.35 7.62 25.97
CA TYR A 85 -29.34 6.83 25.29
C TYR A 85 -28.89 7.53 24.00
N HIS A 86 -27.58 7.57 23.80
CA HIS A 86 -26.95 8.08 22.58
C HIS A 86 -26.33 6.94 21.80
N CYS A 87 -26.63 6.86 20.51
CA CYS A 87 -25.87 6.03 19.60
C CYS A 87 -24.73 6.83 18.97
N VAL A 88 -23.53 6.27 19.02
CA VAL A 88 -22.34 6.81 18.35
C VAL A 88 -21.73 5.71 17.50
N ARG A 89 -21.71 5.91 16.18
CA ARG A 89 -20.98 5.06 15.24
C ARG A 89 -19.64 5.71 14.93
N THR A 90 -18.55 4.98 15.04
CA THR A 90 -17.20 5.46 14.73
C THR A 90 -16.57 4.60 13.64
N ILE A 91 -15.83 5.22 12.74
CA ILE A 91 -15.06 4.58 11.67
C ILE A 91 -13.59 4.94 11.90
N ILE A 92 -12.77 3.94 12.23
CA ILE A 92 -11.33 4.16 12.44
C ILE A 92 -10.69 4.41 11.07
N ARG A 93 -10.01 5.55 10.91
CA ARG A 93 -9.25 5.85 9.68
C ARG A 93 -7.78 5.54 9.89
N THR A 94 -7.19 6.08 10.95
CA THR A 94 -5.80 5.82 11.37
C THR A 94 -5.68 5.88 12.90
N LEU A 95 -4.48 5.66 13.43
CA LEU A 95 -4.18 5.82 14.86
C LEU A 95 -4.46 7.23 15.41
N ASN A 96 -4.44 8.24 14.54
CA ASN A 96 -4.60 9.65 14.95
C ASN A 96 -5.91 10.26 14.47
N VAL A 97 -6.70 9.54 13.67
CA VAL A 97 -7.91 10.05 13.04
C VAL A 97 -8.98 8.98 13.01
N PHE A 98 -10.17 9.32 13.51
CA PHE A 98 -11.37 8.55 13.24
C PHE A 98 -12.51 9.49 12.90
N GLU A 99 -13.54 8.95 12.26
CA GLU A 99 -14.77 9.67 11.97
C GLU A 99 -15.91 9.14 12.83
N LYS A 100 -16.89 9.98 13.15
CA LYS A 100 -18.09 9.54 13.87
C LYS A 100 -19.36 10.08 13.25
N VAL A 101 -20.45 9.35 13.48
CA VAL A 101 -21.83 9.79 13.30
C VAL A 101 -22.56 9.58 14.60
N GLU A 102 -23.30 10.58 15.04
CA GLU A 102 -24.08 10.52 16.28
C GLU A 102 -25.58 10.60 15.98
N GLY A 103 -26.35 9.82 16.73
CA GLY A 103 -27.81 9.88 16.78
C GLY A 103 -28.30 10.93 17.79
N PRO A 104 -29.58 11.36 17.70
CA PRO A 104 -30.20 12.13 18.77
C PRO A 104 -30.30 11.31 20.06
N CYS A 105 -30.57 11.97 21.17
CA CYS A 105 -30.97 11.31 22.42
C CYS A 105 -32.27 10.53 22.21
N VAL A 106 -32.31 9.27 22.66
CA VAL A 106 -33.50 8.41 22.60
C VAL A 106 -33.76 7.81 23.97
N SER A 107 -35.01 7.86 24.42
CA SER A 107 -35.49 7.14 25.60
C SER A 107 -36.05 5.78 25.19
N ILE A 108 -35.80 4.76 25.99
CA ILE A 108 -36.20 3.38 25.72
C ILE A 108 -37.34 3.03 26.69
N PRO A 109 -38.40 2.32 26.26
CA PRO A 109 -39.46 1.90 27.15
C PRO A 109 -38.93 1.07 28.35
N GLN A 110 -39.59 1.21 29.50
CA GLN A 110 -39.23 0.44 30.69
C GLN A 110 -39.38 -1.07 30.41
N GLY A 111 -38.33 -1.84 30.73
CA GLY A 111 -38.30 -3.30 30.53
C GLY A 111 -37.64 -3.76 29.21
N THR A 112 -37.30 -2.84 28.31
CA THR A 112 -36.51 -3.18 27.10
C THR A 112 -35.02 -2.96 27.34
N GLU A 113 -34.19 -3.93 26.94
CA GLU A 113 -32.74 -3.79 27.05
C GLU A 113 -32.17 -2.81 25.99
N PRO A 114 -31.23 -1.93 26.38
CA PRO A 114 -30.56 -1.03 25.46
C PRO A 114 -29.57 -1.80 24.57
N SER A 115 -30.02 -2.21 23.39
CA SER A 115 -29.16 -2.82 22.35
C SER A 115 -28.73 -1.81 21.29
N VAL A 116 -27.63 -2.10 20.60
CA VAL A 116 -27.16 -1.29 19.45
C VAL A 116 -28.24 -1.23 18.38
N GLU A 117 -28.88 -2.36 18.09
CA GLU A 117 -29.92 -2.46 17.07
C GLU A 117 -31.10 -1.58 17.41
N ASN A 118 -31.48 -1.43 18.68
CA ASN A 118 -32.64 -0.64 19.08
C ASN A 118 -32.36 0.86 19.17
N VAL A 119 -31.21 1.25 19.72
CA VAL A 119 -30.87 2.68 19.91
C VAL A 119 -30.35 3.30 18.62
N CYS A 120 -29.64 2.55 17.79
CA CYS A 120 -29.00 3.07 16.58
C CYS A 120 -29.90 3.06 15.33
N LYS A 121 -31.17 2.62 15.40
CA LYS A 121 -32.09 2.56 14.23
C LYS A 121 -32.24 3.92 13.52
N GLY A 122 -32.17 5.01 14.29
CA GLY A 122 -32.38 6.37 13.78
C GLY A 122 -31.17 7.01 13.11
N ILE A 123 -30.00 6.37 13.13
CA ILE A 123 -28.82 6.86 12.40
C ILE A 123 -28.97 6.45 10.94
N LYS A 124 -29.26 7.43 10.09
CA LYS A 124 -29.23 7.27 8.64
C LYS A 124 -27.78 7.35 8.14
N ASP A 125 -27.50 6.60 7.07
CA ASP A 125 -26.17 6.53 6.44
C ASP A 125 -25.80 7.81 5.67
N ASP A 126 -26.76 8.71 5.44
CA ASP A 126 -26.58 9.99 4.74
C ASP A 126 -26.09 11.14 5.65
N ARG A 127 -25.97 10.89 6.97
CA ARG A 127 -25.49 11.90 7.91
C ARG A 127 -24.02 12.23 7.66
N GLN A 128 -23.69 13.53 7.77
CA GLN A 128 -22.31 13.99 7.63
C GLN A 128 -21.42 13.41 8.73
N LEU A 129 -20.35 12.74 8.31
CA LEU A 129 -19.28 12.26 9.17
C LEU A 129 -18.55 13.45 9.81
N VAL A 130 -18.35 13.38 11.12
CA VAL A 130 -17.50 14.32 11.87
C VAL A 130 -16.12 13.70 12.01
N THR A 131 -15.08 14.42 11.59
CA THR A 131 -13.69 13.96 11.75
C THR A 131 -13.16 14.36 13.13
N LEU A 132 -12.48 13.42 13.80
CA LEU A 132 -11.84 13.60 15.09
C LEU A 132 -10.34 13.38 14.97
N PHE A 133 -9.56 14.31 15.52
CA PHE A 133 -8.10 14.28 15.53
C PHE A 133 -7.59 14.05 16.95
N ASN A 134 -6.66 13.11 17.10
CA ASN A 134 -6.02 12.85 18.38
C ASN A 134 -5.20 14.09 18.81
N GLU A 135 -5.47 14.60 20.00
CA GLU A 135 -4.74 15.75 20.55
C GLU A 135 -3.30 15.39 20.90
N ASN A 136 -3.07 14.12 21.29
CA ASN A 136 -1.76 13.54 21.60
C ASN A 136 -1.32 12.59 20.48
N PHE A 137 -1.35 13.09 19.24
CA PHE A 137 -1.03 12.28 18.07
C PHE A 137 0.42 11.79 18.05
N VAL A 138 0.63 10.62 17.44
CA VAL A 138 1.96 10.09 17.13
C VAL A 138 2.21 10.32 15.63
N PRO A 139 3.17 11.17 15.24
CA PRO A 139 3.46 11.44 13.83
C PRO A 139 3.77 10.16 13.07
N ILE A 140 3.19 10.03 11.88
CA ILE A 140 3.44 8.91 10.96
C ILE A 140 4.23 9.38 9.75
N ASN A 141 4.74 8.44 8.96
CA ASN A 141 5.48 8.75 7.74
C ASN A 141 4.56 9.38 6.66
N CYS A 142 4.97 10.51 6.10
CA CYS A 142 4.24 11.25 5.07
C CYS A 142 4.30 10.62 3.68
N ARG A 143 5.12 9.59 3.47
CA ARG A 143 5.40 9.00 2.15
C ARG A 143 4.17 8.47 1.42
N SER A 144 3.22 7.88 2.14
CA SER A 144 1.95 7.43 1.55
C SER A 144 1.08 8.61 1.14
N SER A 145 1.10 9.70 1.92
CA SER A 145 0.32 10.92 1.68
C SER A 145 0.86 11.77 0.54
N LEU A 146 2.11 12.22 0.65
CA LEU A 146 2.78 13.12 -0.29
C LEU A 146 4.29 12.94 -0.17
N GLU A 147 4.98 12.60 -1.25
CA GLU A 147 6.44 12.50 -1.31
C GLU A 147 6.91 13.36 -2.48
N GLY A 148 7.96 14.16 -2.29
CA GLY A 148 8.55 14.93 -3.37
C GLY A 148 8.70 16.44 -3.12
N VAL A 149 9.34 17.11 -4.10
CA VAL A 149 9.40 18.57 -4.18
C VAL A 149 8.49 19.04 -5.32
N TRP A 150 7.51 19.86 -4.98
CA TRP A 150 6.46 20.29 -5.88
C TRP A 150 6.41 21.81 -5.91
N HIS A 151 6.47 22.39 -7.10
CA HIS A 151 5.97 23.74 -7.33
C HIS A 151 4.45 23.69 -7.25
N PHE A 152 3.80 24.74 -6.74
CA PHE A 152 2.35 24.78 -6.75
C PHE A 152 1.78 26.16 -7.05
N THR A 153 0.62 26.16 -7.69
CA THR A 153 -0.26 27.33 -7.75
C THR A 153 -1.45 27.10 -6.82
N TYR A 154 -1.90 28.11 -6.09
CA TYR A 154 -2.99 27.97 -5.15
C TYR A 154 -4.13 28.96 -5.40
N GLN A 155 -5.33 28.52 -5.08
CA GLN A 155 -6.56 29.30 -5.13
C GLN A 155 -7.33 29.07 -3.83
N ASN A 156 -7.84 30.14 -3.23
CA ASN A 156 -8.70 30.03 -2.04
C ASN A 156 -10.03 30.73 -2.30
N ARG A 157 -11.11 29.95 -2.41
CA ARG A 157 -12.44 30.43 -2.80
C ARG A 157 -13.07 31.42 -1.81
N PHE A 158 -12.56 31.47 -0.58
CA PHE A 158 -13.09 32.31 0.50
C PHE A 158 -12.23 33.53 0.82
N ARG A 159 -10.99 33.57 0.32
CA ARG A 159 -10.05 34.66 0.63
C ARG A 159 -9.82 35.61 -0.54
N PHE A 160 -9.75 35.10 -1.78
CA PHE A 160 -9.44 35.92 -2.95
C PHE A 160 -9.97 35.32 -4.25
N THR A 161 -10.05 36.15 -5.28
CA THR A 161 -10.46 35.74 -6.64
C THR A 161 -9.23 35.54 -7.52
N GLY A 162 -9.17 34.44 -8.28
CA GLY A 162 -8.07 34.13 -9.18
C GLY A 162 -7.17 33.00 -8.67
N VAL A 163 -6.06 32.77 -9.38
CA VAL A 163 -5.07 31.73 -9.07
C VAL A 163 -3.73 32.39 -8.82
N CYS A 164 -3.17 32.20 -7.62
CA CYS A 164 -1.85 32.70 -7.28
C CYS A 164 -0.76 31.72 -7.77
N ASN A 165 0.16 32.23 -8.58
CA ASN A 165 1.29 31.48 -9.15
C ASN A 165 2.58 32.28 -8.96
N LYS A 166 3.45 31.82 -8.06
CA LYS A 166 4.78 32.39 -7.82
C LYS A 166 5.81 31.26 -7.84
N PRO A 167 6.94 31.40 -8.57
CA PRO A 167 7.90 30.31 -8.79
C PRO A 167 8.53 29.76 -7.51
N ASP A 168 8.56 30.55 -6.43
CA ASP A 168 9.12 30.12 -5.15
C ASP A 168 8.13 29.38 -4.24
N ALA A 169 6.85 29.31 -4.63
CA ALA A 169 5.84 28.56 -3.89
C ALA A 169 6.08 27.06 -4.07
N ARG A 170 6.49 26.38 -2.99
CA ARG A 170 6.90 24.97 -3.06
C ARG A 170 6.43 24.15 -1.87
N ILE A 171 6.11 22.88 -2.14
CA ILE A 171 5.92 21.85 -1.12
C ILE A 171 7.15 20.97 -1.12
N GLN A 172 7.71 20.72 0.06
CA GLN A 172 8.88 19.87 0.25
C GLN A 172 8.54 18.77 1.27
N SER A 173 8.30 17.56 0.78
CA SER A 173 7.97 16.37 1.58
C SER A 173 9.00 15.27 1.34
N CYS A 174 10.20 15.49 1.88
CA CYS A 174 11.38 14.66 1.62
C CYS A 174 11.82 13.87 2.83
N GLN A 175 12.27 12.64 2.58
CA GLN A 175 12.87 11.82 3.61
C GLN A 175 14.14 12.48 4.10
N THR A 176 14.16 12.90 5.36
CA THR A 176 15.39 13.36 6.00
C THR A 176 16.28 12.16 6.27
N ALA A 177 17.59 12.27 5.99
CA ALA A 177 18.55 11.22 6.27
C ALA A 177 18.45 10.74 7.72
N GLY A 178 18.13 9.46 7.89
CA GLY A 178 18.09 8.83 9.20
C GLY A 178 19.47 8.88 9.85
N THR A 179 19.56 9.58 10.97
CA THR A 179 20.46 9.19 12.04
C THR A 179 20.10 7.76 12.50
N GLN A 180 20.95 7.16 13.33
CA GLN A 180 20.86 5.79 13.88
C GLN A 180 19.51 5.36 14.53
N PHE A 181 18.49 6.23 14.53
CA PHE A 181 17.18 6.02 15.17
C PHE A 181 15.98 5.88 14.21
N LEU A 182 16.17 5.73 12.89
CA LEU A 182 15.11 5.34 11.92
C LEU A 182 13.85 6.25 11.87
N ILE A 183 13.91 7.51 12.34
CA ILE A 183 12.78 8.44 12.21
C ILE A 183 12.81 9.05 10.81
N GLN A 184 12.00 8.51 9.89
CA GLN A 184 12.02 8.91 8.47
C GLN A 184 10.71 9.60 8.08
N ASN A 185 10.82 10.85 7.63
CA ASN A 185 9.78 11.62 6.90
C ASN A 185 8.42 11.79 7.60
N GLN A 186 8.38 12.23 8.86
CA GLN A 186 7.12 12.45 9.59
C GLN A 186 6.50 13.84 9.38
N LYS A 187 7.21 14.74 8.69
CA LYS A 187 6.86 16.14 8.50
C LYS A 187 7.17 16.61 7.10
N PHE A 188 6.44 17.60 6.62
CA PHE A 188 6.73 18.30 5.37
C PHE A 188 6.44 19.79 5.49
N ASN A 189 7.06 20.58 4.62
CA ASN A 189 6.94 22.03 4.61
C ASN A 189 6.19 22.50 3.37
N VAL A 190 5.33 23.49 3.54
CA VAL A 190 4.66 24.22 2.46
C VAL A 190 5.07 25.69 2.56
N THR A 191 5.75 26.18 1.53
CA THR A 191 6.16 27.58 1.41
C THR A 191 5.16 28.30 0.52
N TYR A 192 4.33 29.16 1.13
CA TYR A 192 3.43 30.07 0.44
C TYR A 192 4.16 31.36 0.08
N GLN A 193 3.73 31.98 -1.02
CA GLN A 193 4.22 33.26 -1.51
C GLN A 193 3.05 34.17 -1.89
N GLN A 194 3.15 35.44 -1.53
CA GLN A 194 2.17 36.46 -1.87
C GLN A 194 2.19 36.77 -3.37
N CYS A 195 1.01 36.96 -3.97
CA CYS A 195 0.86 37.42 -5.35
C CYS A 195 0.57 38.93 -5.39
N GLU A 196 1.27 39.64 -6.26
CA GLU A 196 1.05 41.07 -6.49
C GLU A 196 -0.35 41.31 -7.03
N GLY A 197 -1.05 42.30 -6.47
CA GLY A 197 -2.43 42.64 -6.85
C GLY A 197 -3.51 41.67 -6.36
N MET A 198 -3.17 40.68 -5.52
CA MET A 198 -4.14 39.75 -4.91
C MET A 198 -4.15 39.89 -3.39
N GLU A 199 -5.08 40.69 -2.88
CA GLU A 199 -5.34 40.80 -1.43
C GLU A 199 -5.77 39.43 -0.87
N GLY A 200 -5.25 39.05 0.31
CA GLY A 200 -5.53 37.75 0.94
C GLY A 200 -4.56 36.62 0.61
N THR A 201 -3.63 36.83 -0.34
CA THR A 201 -2.44 35.98 -0.50
C THR A 201 -1.38 36.33 0.55
N PHE A 202 -0.53 35.39 0.94
CA PHE A 202 0.45 35.60 2.01
C PHE A 202 1.77 34.88 1.72
N THR A 203 2.85 35.38 2.32
CA THR A 203 4.16 34.72 2.34
C THR A 203 4.38 34.10 3.70
N GLY A 204 4.70 32.81 3.73
CA GLY A 204 4.91 32.09 4.98
C GLY A 204 5.26 30.62 4.76
N ILE A 205 5.93 30.02 5.74
CA ILE A 205 6.28 28.60 5.74
C ILE A 205 5.42 27.89 6.78
N VAL A 206 4.67 26.91 6.34
CA VAL A 206 3.84 26.05 7.18
C VAL A 206 4.48 24.67 7.27
N GLU A 207 4.76 24.21 8.49
CA GLU A 207 5.28 22.87 8.75
C GLU A 207 4.12 21.97 9.21
N TYR A 208 3.89 20.89 8.48
CA TYR A 208 2.86 19.90 8.77
C TYR A 208 3.49 18.60 9.26
N SER A 209 2.97 18.04 10.34
CA SER A 209 3.19 16.65 10.75
C SER A 209 2.09 15.75 10.21
N CYS A 210 2.45 14.60 9.65
CA CYS A 210 1.47 13.67 9.08
C CYS A 210 0.80 12.84 10.18
N LEU A 211 -0.53 12.77 10.12
CA LEU A 211 -1.36 12.04 11.09
C LEU A 211 -1.89 10.71 10.54
N GLY A 212 -2.04 10.62 9.22
CA GLY A 212 -2.77 9.52 8.62
C GLY A 212 -3.13 9.75 7.17
N ASP A 213 -3.35 8.68 6.44
CA ASP A 213 -3.99 8.70 5.13
C ASP A 213 -4.92 7.49 4.95
N TRP A 214 -5.99 7.67 4.17
CA TRP A 214 -6.99 6.63 3.90
C TRP A 214 -7.68 6.88 2.56
N PHE A 215 -8.33 5.85 2.03
CA PHE A 215 -9.03 5.89 0.75
C PHE A 215 -10.53 5.77 0.93
N VAL A 216 -11.29 6.58 0.18
CA VAL A 216 -12.75 6.47 0.05
C VAL A 216 -13.07 6.42 -1.44
N GLY A 217 -13.26 5.22 -1.98
CA GLY A 217 -13.37 5.00 -3.42
C GLY A 217 -12.10 5.44 -4.15
N LYS A 218 -12.21 6.44 -5.02
CA LYS A 218 -11.07 7.01 -5.78
C LYS A 218 -10.36 8.16 -5.06
N ASN A 219 -10.93 8.66 -3.97
CA ASN A 219 -10.43 9.79 -3.23
C ASN A 219 -9.42 9.31 -2.18
N HIS A 220 -8.25 9.94 -2.16
CA HIS A 220 -7.19 9.71 -1.17
C HIS A 220 -7.14 10.90 -0.23
N TYR A 221 -7.57 10.68 1.00
CA TYR A 221 -7.53 11.66 2.07
C TYR A 221 -6.26 11.49 2.88
N PHE A 222 -5.69 12.59 3.34
CA PHE A 222 -4.67 12.57 4.37
C PHE A 222 -4.82 13.73 5.34
N ALA A 223 -4.51 13.46 6.60
CA ALA A 223 -4.67 14.38 7.70
C ALA A 223 -3.31 14.83 8.21
N VAL A 224 -3.22 16.11 8.58
CA VAL A 224 -1.99 16.72 9.06
C VAL A 224 -2.26 17.67 10.23
N ALA A 225 -1.21 17.91 11.02
CA ALA A 225 -1.20 18.91 12.08
C ALA A 225 -0.11 19.94 11.82
N ASN A 226 -0.47 21.22 11.77
CA ASN A 226 0.48 22.33 11.74
C ASN A 226 1.21 22.40 13.08
N THR A 227 2.54 22.25 13.06
CA THR A 227 3.35 22.14 14.28
C THR A 227 3.55 23.48 15.00
N LYS A 228 3.37 24.59 14.27
CA LYS A 228 3.55 25.95 14.78
C LYS A 228 2.24 26.63 15.19
N GLU A 229 1.10 26.00 14.91
CA GLU A 229 -0.22 26.54 15.25
C GLU A 229 -0.70 26.02 16.60
N SER A 230 -1.11 26.93 17.47
CA SER A 230 -1.64 26.63 18.80
C SER A 230 -3.17 26.52 18.82
N ARG A 231 -3.84 27.28 17.93
CA ARG A 231 -5.30 27.26 17.79
C ARG A 231 -5.75 25.96 17.12
N LYS A 232 -6.49 25.14 17.85
CA LYS A 232 -6.84 23.77 17.42
C LYS A 232 -7.66 23.74 16.12
N ASP A 233 -8.50 24.74 15.89
CA ASP A 233 -9.30 24.94 14.68
C ASP A 233 -8.45 25.18 13.42
N GLU A 234 -7.27 25.79 13.58
CA GLU A 234 -6.32 26.00 12.48
C GLU A 234 -5.17 24.99 12.43
N LYS A 235 -4.94 24.31 13.55
CA LYS A 235 -3.88 23.30 13.70
C LYS A 235 -4.12 22.10 12.79
N TYR A 236 -5.34 21.57 12.74
CA TYR A 236 -5.64 20.36 11.98
C TYR A 236 -6.17 20.69 10.58
N ARG A 237 -5.67 19.96 9.59
CA ARG A 237 -6.06 20.12 8.18
C ARG A 237 -6.21 18.76 7.53
N CYS A 238 -7.13 18.69 6.58
CA CYS A 238 -7.29 17.55 5.70
C CYS A 238 -6.90 17.96 4.29
N PHE A 239 -6.32 17.00 3.59
CA PHE A 239 -5.98 17.12 2.19
C PHE A 239 -6.70 16.00 1.44
N LEU A 240 -7.09 16.29 0.21
CA LEU A 240 -7.78 15.36 -0.68
C LEU A 240 -7.10 15.40 -2.05
N LYS A 241 -6.68 14.25 -2.55
CA LYS A 241 -6.29 14.06 -3.95
C LYS A 241 -7.14 12.98 -4.60
N ASN A 242 -7.34 13.07 -5.90
CA ASN A 242 -8.04 12.03 -6.64
C ASN A 242 -7.02 11.05 -7.23
N ARG A 243 -7.33 9.76 -7.25
CA ARG A 243 -6.45 8.76 -7.88
C ARG A 243 -6.30 8.97 -9.39
N ASP A 244 -7.33 9.49 -10.05
CA ASP A 244 -7.35 9.74 -11.49
C ASP A 244 -6.66 11.07 -11.86
N ASP A 245 -6.59 12.03 -10.93
CA ASP A 245 -5.91 13.32 -11.09
C ASP A 245 -5.16 13.70 -9.80
N ASP A 246 -3.87 13.34 -9.77
CA ASP A 246 -2.99 13.54 -8.61
C ASP A 246 -2.25 14.87 -8.63
N LEU A 247 -2.42 15.67 -9.69
CA LEU A 247 -1.84 17.01 -9.78
C LEU A 247 -2.67 18.05 -9.02
N TYR A 248 -3.95 17.78 -8.75
CA TYR A 248 -4.78 18.66 -7.95
C TYR A 248 -4.93 18.13 -6.52
N ILE A 249 -4.69 19.02 -5.57
CA ILE A 249 -4.89 18.75 -4.15
C ILE A 249 -5.86 19.76 -3.58
N GLY A 250 -6.93 19.24 -2.97
CA GLY A 250 -7.86 20.01 -2.16
C GLY A 250 -7.41 20.10 -0.71
N VAL A 251 -7.54 21.27 -0.09
CA VAL A 251 -7.15 21.52 1.31
C VAL A 251 -8.34 22.10 2.08
N SER A 252 -8.57 21.60 3.29
CA SER A 252 -9.62 22.11 4.18
C SER A 252 -9.17 23.42 4.86
N ILE A 253 -10.11 24.31 5.20
CA ILE A 253 -9.83 25.54 5.96
C ILE A 253 -9.98 25.33 7.47
N THR A 254 -10.71 24.29 7.87
CA THR A 254 -10.97 23.91 9.27
C THR A 254 -10.60 22.44 9.46
N ALA A 255 -10.68 21.96 10.69
CA ALA A 255 -10.51 20.56 11.07
C ALA A 255 -11.70 19.68 10.63
N GLU A 256 -12.12 19.78 9.37
CA GLU A 256 -13.30 19.12 8.80
C GLU A 256 -12.97 18.48 7.45
N CYS A 257 -12.68 17.17 7.43
CA CYS A 257 -12.37 16.47 6.19
C CYS A 257 -13.61 16.29 5.30
N ASN A 258 -14.79 16.23 5.89
CA ASN A 258 -16.07 16.03 5.20
C ASN A 258 -16.42 17.17 4.21
N THR A 259 -15.81 18.34 4.35
CA THR A 259 -15.93 19.50 3.43
C THR A 259 -15.25 19.24 2.08
N LEU A 260 -14.28 18.31 2.04
CA LEU A 260 -13.55 17.96 0.83
C LEU A 260 -14.28 16.84 0.09
N LYS A 261 -15.05 17.20 -0.95
CA LYS A 261 -15.74 16.24 -1.81
C LYS A 261 -14.91 15.85 -3.03
N THR A 262 -14.36 16.84 -3.72
CA THR A 262 -13.42 16.68 -4.84
C THR A 262 -12.34 17.76 -4.76
N PRO A 263 -11.13 17.55 -5.30
CA PRO A 263 -10.06 18.55 -5.31
C PRO A 263 -10.48 19.88 -5.97
N GLU A 264 -11.32 19.82 -7.00
CA GLU A 264 -11.76 21.00 -7.75
C GLU A 264 -12.67 21.90 -6.91
N ASN A 265 -13.55 21.28 -6.12
CA ASN A 265 -14.54 21.94 -5.28
C ASN A 265 -14.09 22.19 -3.85
N SER A 266 -12.81 21.98 -3.57
CA SER A 266 -12.23 22.25 -2.26
C SER A 266 -12.15 23.74 -1.94
N PRO A 267 -12.23 24.12 -0.65
CA PRO A 267 -12.06 25.49 -0.19
C PRO A 267 -10.76 26.15 -0.68
N GLU A 268 -9.66 25.43 -0.50
CA GLU A 268 -8.37 25.74 -1.09
C GLU A 268 -7.98 24.64 -2.07
N ARG A 269 -7.49 25.04 -3.24
CA ARG A 269 -7.07 24.14 -4.31
C ARG A 269 -5.64 24.44 -4.70
N LEU A 270 -4.80 23.42 -4.68
CA LEU A 270 -3.42 23.44 -5.13
C LEU A 270 -3.31 22.69 -6.45
N LYS A 271 -2.60 23.24 -7.42
CA LYS A 271 -2.17 22.54 -8.64
C LYS A 271 -0.66 22.34 -8.56
N LEU A 272 -0.23 21.10 -8.52
CA LEU A 272 1.15 20.71 -8.37
C LEU A 272 1.87 20.61 -9.72
N THR A 273 3.16 20.88 -9.71
CA THR A 273 4.09 20.63 -10.82
C THR A 273 5.38 20.09 -10.21
N PRO A 274 5.85 18.90 -10.62
CA PRO A 274 7.06 18.32 -10.03
C PRO A 274 8.26 19.20 -10.35
N VAL A 275 9.08 19.48 -9.33
CA VAL A 275 10.35 20.18 -9.54
C VAL A 275 11.39 19.15 -9.95
N LYS A 276 12.03 19.38 -11.09
CA LYS A 276 13.02 18.45 -11.65
C LYS A 276 14.16 18.23 -10.64
N ALA A 277 14.50 16.96 -10.41
CA ALA A 277 15.63 16.58 -9.59
C ALA A 277 16.94 17.22 -10.10
N GLU A 278 17.85 17.53 -9.17
CA GLU A 278 19.18 18.08 -9.44
C GLU A 278 19.96 17.20 -10.42
N TYR A 279 20.68 17.82 -11.36
CA TYR A 279 21.51 17.09 -12.32
C TYR A 279 22.71 16.47 -11.62
N VAL A 280 22.95 15.17 -11.86
CA VAL A 280 24.08 14.45 -11.29
C VAL A 280 25.02 14.03 -12.41
N GLU A 281 26.25 14.51 -12.37
CA GLU A 281 27.29 14.06 -13.29
C GLU A 281 27.68 12.60 -13.01
N PRO A 282 27.72 11.75 -14.06
CA PRO A 282 28.23 10.38 -13.93
C PRO A 282 29.72 10.35 -13.59
N GLY A 283 30.10 9.56 -12.59
CA GLY A 283 31.50 9.35 -12.19
C GLY A 283 32.08 8.01 -12.67
N CYS A 284 31.26 7.12 -13.24
CA CYS A 284 31.69 5.83 -13.77
C CYS A 284 30.84 5.36 -14.95
N THR A 285 31.30 4.29 -15.60
CA THR A 285 30.55 3.55 -16.62
C THR A 285 30.11 2.18 -16.13
N LEU A 286 28.92 1.79 -16.56
CA LEU A 286 28.36 0.47 -16.40
C LEU A 286 29.07 -0.54 -17.32
N PRO A 287 29.05 -1.84 -16.95
CA PRO A 287 29.52 -2.88 -17.86
C PRO A 287 28.80 -2.82 -19.22
N GLN A 288 29.56 -2.77 -20.32
CA GLN A 288 29.01 -2.68 -21.69
C GLN A 288 28.08 -3.85 -22.03
N ASN A 289 28.30 -5.01 -21.42
CA ASN A 289 27.44 -6.16 -21.59
C ASN A 289 26.06 -5.98 -20.95
N PHE A 290 25.78 -4.93 -20.17
CA PHE A 290 24.45 -4.74 -19.57
C PHE A 290 23.57 -3.77 -20.37
N SER A 291 24.12 -3.07 -21.35
CA SER A 291 23.37 -2.09 -22.13
C SER A 291 22.23 -2.75 -22.91
N GLY A 292 21.04 -2.14 -22.88
CA GLY A 292 19.84 -2.65 -23.55
C GLY A 292 18.54 -2.38 -22.81
N GLU A 293 17.45 -2.98 -23.31
CA GLU A 293 16.13 -2.96 -22.69
C GLU A 293 15.87 -4.26 -21.92
N TRP A 294 15.42 -4.10 -20.68
CA TRP A 294 15.23 -5.15 -19.71
C TRP A 294 13.88 -4.97 -18.98
N VAL A 295 13.43 -6.03 -18.32
CA VAL A 295 12.23 -6.06 -17.47
C VAL A 295 12.66 -6.49 -16.08
N ASN A 296 12.26 -5.73 -15.06
CA ASN A 296 12.58 -6.00 -13.66
C ASN A 296 11.46 -6.78 -12.97
N THR A 297 11.71 -8.05 -12.67
CA THR A 297 10.73 -8.92 -12.01
C THR A 297 10.54 -8.61 -10.52
N ALA A 298 11.46 -7.85 -9.91
CA ALA A 298 11.36 -7.50 -8.49
C ALA A 298 10.39 -6.33 -8.23
N ASN A 299 10.01 -5.58 -9.26
CA ASN A 299 9.23 -4.34 -9.12
C ASN A 299 8.07 -4.27 -10.12
N ILE A 300 7.10 -5.18 -9.99
CA ILE A 300 5.87 -5.22 -10.81
C ILE A 300 6.20 -5.16 -12.32
N ASP A 301 7.17 -5.96 -12.76
CA ASP A 301 7.63 -6.05 -14.14
C ASP A 301 7.94 -4.67 -14.79
N ALA A 302 8.69 -3.84 -14.06
CA ALA A 302 9.08 -2.51 -14.53
C ALA A 302 9.98 -2.57 -15.78
N ASP A 303 9.77 -1.65 -16.71
CA ASP A 303 10.63 -1.45 -17.87
C ASP A 303 11.95 -0.80 -17.44
N VAL A 304 13.07 -1.42 -17.78
CA VAL A 304 14.42 -0.96 -17.43
C VAL A 304 15.24 -0.73 -18.69
N SER A 305 15.75 0.49 -18.85
CA SER A 305 16.70 0.83 -19.92
C SER A 305 18.07 1.12 -19.31
N ILE A 306 19.07 0.32 -19.68
CA ILE A 306 20.45 0.47 -19.22
C ILE A 306 21.28 1.09 -20.33
N SER A 307 21.86 2.25 -20.07
CA SER A 307 22.87 2.90 -20.92
C SER A 307 24.27 2.70 -20.34
N GLU A 308 25.27 3.37 -20.91
CA GLU A 308 26.66 3.30 -20.42
C GLU A 308 26.83 3.92 -19.03
N THR A 309 25.97 4.85 -18.62
CA THR A 309 26.13 5.61 -17.37
C THR A 309 24.86 5.64 -16.52
N HIS A 310 23.71 5.29 -17.09
CA HIS A 310 22.41 5.40 -16.43
C HIS A 310 21.64 4.10 -16.48
N ILE A 311 20.82 3.88 -15.44
CA ILE A 311 19.74 2.88 -15.45
C ILE A 311 18.43 3.65 -15.26
N ASN A 312 17.54 3.56 -16.23
CA ASN A 312 16.21 4.16 -16.17
C ASN A 312 15.20 3.06 -15.90
N GLU A 313 14.56 3.10 -14.73
CA GLU A 313 13.54 2.14 -14.34
C GLU A 313 12.18 2.85 -14.34
N THR A 314 11.22 2.32 -15.11
CA THR A 314 9.86 2.85 -15.23
C THR A 314 8.86 1.77 -14.85
N TYR A 315 8.14 1.99 -13.75
CA TYR A 315 7.11 1.06 -13.31
C TYR A 315 5.72 1.66 -13.53
N TYR A 316 4.75 0.80 -13.85
CA TYR A 316 3.40 1.18 -14.22
C TYR A 316 2.40 0.70 -13.17
N PRO A 317 2.06 1.51 -12.15
CA PRO A 317 1.08 1.11 -11.15
C PRO A 317 -0.34 0.99 -11.73
N ASP A 318 -0.65 1.71 -12.83
CA ASP A 318 -1.92 1.64 -13.57
C ASP A 318 -1.68 1.95 -15.06
N ARG A 319 -2.62 1.62 -15.96
CA ARG A 319 -2.48 1.80 -17.43
C ARG A 319 -2.19 3.24 -17.90
N ALA A 320 -2.56 4.25 -17.12
CA ALA A 320 -2.37 5.66 -17.45
C ALA A 320 -1.18 6.31 -16.73
N ARG A 321 -0.58 5.63 -15.75
CA ARG A 321 0.42 6.21 -14.84
C ARG A 321 1.73 5.47 -14.95
N TYR A 322 2.83 6.20 -14.89
CA TYR A 322 4.16 5.65 -14.82
C TYR A 322 4.96 6.42 -13.78
N ARG A 323 5.83 5.73 -13.06
CA ARG A 323 6.81 6.36 -12.18
C ARG A 323 8.18 5.96 -12.65
N ARG A 324 9.03 6.95 -12.90
CA ARG A 324 10.39 6.75 -13.38
C ARG A 324 11.39 7.05 -12.28
N THR A 325 12.34 6.14 -12.11
CA THR A 325 13.53 6.31 -11.28
C THR A 325 14.74 6.24 -12.19
N ILE A 326 15.64 7.21 -12.04
CA ILE A 326 16.88 7.32 -12.79
C ILE A 326 18.02 7.02 -11.82
N TYR A 327 18.87 6.06 -12.16
CA TYR A 327 20.09 5.76 -11.44
C TYR A 327 21.29 6.21 -12.27
N VAL A 328 22.20 6.97 -11.67
CA VAL A 328 23.39 7.51 -12.33
C VAL A 328 24.63 6.91 -11.68
N CYS A 329 25.53 6.35 -12.48
CA CYS A 329 26.77 5.73 -12.00
C CYS A 329 27.68 6.77 -11.32
N ARG A 330 28.04 6.55 -10.05
CA ARG A 330 28.93 7.45 -9.30
C ARG A 330 30.31 6.86 -9.09
N GLU A 331 30.38 5.65 -8.57
CA GLU A 331 31.63 4.93 -8.38
C GLU A 331 31.41 3.42 -8.56
N ARG A 332 32.41 2.72 -9.12
CA ARG A 332 32.38 1.28 -9.35
C ARG A 332 33.61 0.63 -8.74
N ARG A 333 33.40 -0.43 -7.95
CA ARG A 333 34.46 -1.35 -7.50
C ARG A 333 34.01 -2.78 -7.72
N ASP A 334 34.72 -3.48 -8.59
CA ASP A 334 34.40 -4.84 -9.04
C ASP A 334 32.97 -4.94 -9.59
N ASN A 335 32.14 -5.74 -8.92
CA ASN A 335 30.73 -6.01 -9.20
C ASN A 335 29.77 -5.05 -8.47
N ARG A 336 30.28 -4.25 -7.54
CA ARG A 336 29.49 -3.27 -6.77
C ARG A 336 29.58 -1.90 -7.40
N ILE A 337 28.43 -1.32 -7.69
CA ILE A 337 28.29 -0.04 -8.35
C ILE A 337 27.41 0.86 -7.47
N MET A 338 28.01 1.93 -6.98
CA MET A 338 27.30 2.98 -6.27
C MET A 338 26.59 3.87 -7.28
N MET A 339 25.28 3.96 -7.15
CA MET A 339 24.39 4.71 -8.03
C MET A 339 23.74 5.85 -7.28
N ALA A 340 23.76 7.06 -7.84
CA ALA A 340 22.88 8.13 -7.41
C ALA A 340 21.47 7.86 -7.94
N ARG A 341 20.51 7.69 -7.04
CA ARG A 341 19.10 7.49 -7.34
C ARG A 341 18.37 8.83 -7.35
N LEU A 342 17.77 9.14 -8.49
CA LEU A 342 16.94 10.32 -8.73
C LEU A 342 15.52 9.84 -9.04
N THR A 343 14.54 10.27 -8.26
CA THR A 343 13.12 10.04 -8.55
C THR A 343 12.55 11.26 -9.26
N VAL A 344 11.58 11.07 -10.16
CA VAL A 344 10.92 12.19 -10.87
C VAL A 344 10.28 13.17 -9.89
N ASP A 345 9.82 12.68 -8.74
CA ASP A 345 9.22 13.49 -7.67
C ASP A 345 10.28 14.23 -6.82
N GLY A 346 11.57 14.12 -7.15
CA GLY A 346 12.56 15.19 -6.93
C GLY A 346 12.93 15.53 -5.49
N CYS A 347 12.84 14.60 -4.54
CA CYS A 347 13.05 14.96 -3.14
C CYS A 347 14.50 15.09 -2.68
N GLN A 348 15.32 14.13 -3.05
CA GLN A 348 16.71 14.08 -2.62
C GLN A 348 17.50 13.17 -3.56
N LYS A 349 18.77 13.51 -3.77
CA LYS A 349 19.76 12.59 -4.33
C LYS A 349 20.14 11.59 -3.25
N ASP A 350 19.67 10.35 -3.41
CA ASP A 350 20.12 9.24 -2.58
C ASP A 350 21.20 8.44 -3.32
N TYR A 351 21.99 7.67 -2.59
CA TYR A 351 22.95 6.73 -3.12
C TYR A 351 22.53 5.32 -2.74
N VAL A 352 22.53 4.43 -3.71
CA VAL A 352 22.20 3.03 -3.53
C VAL A 352 23.29 2.18 -4.16
N CYS A 353 23.65 1.09 -3.50
CA CYS A 353 24.57 0.13 -4.08
C CYS A 353 23.83 -0.92 -4.89
N PHE A 354 24.26 -1.13 -6.14
CA PHE A 354 23.94 -2.31 -6.91
C PHE A 354 25.11 -3.28 -6.85
N ASP A 355 24.84 -4.53 -6.48
CA ASP A 355 25.80 -5.62 -6.66
C ASP A 355 25.33 -6.49 -7.82
N PHE A 356 26.02 -6.38 -8.95
CA PHE A 356 25.70 -7.13 -10.16
C PHE A 356 26.49 -8.44 -10.23
N GLN A 357 25.82 -9.52 -10.57
CA GLN A 357 26.46 -10.77 -10.92
C GLN A 357 26.73 -10.82 -12.43
N PRO A 358 27.64 -11.69 -12.90
CA PRO A 358 27.90 -11.84 -14.33
C PRO A 358 26.61 -12.08 -15.11
N ARG A 359 26.40 -11.25 -16.14
CA ARG A 359 25.28 -11.39 -17.07
C ARG A 359 25.34 -12.74 -17.77
N HIS A 360 24.19 -13.38 -17.88
CA HIS A 360 23.94 -14.41 -18.86
C HIS A 360 23.18 -13.82 -20.05
N HIS A 361 23.15 -14.51 -21.19
CA HIS A 361 22.62 -14.01 -22.47
C HIS A 361 21.35 -13.15 -22.34
N ASN A 362 20.37 -13.58 -21.54
CA ASN A 362 19.09 -12.89 -21.37
C ASN A 362 18.80 -12.43 -19.94
N ILE A 363 19.73 -12.63 -18.99
CA ILE A 363 19.47 -12.40 -17.57
C ILE A 363 20.63 -11.66 -16.93
N ILE A 364 20.32 -10.56 -16.23
CA ILE A 364 21.23 -9.93 -15.29
C ILE A 364 20.70 -10.17 -13.88
N ARG A 365 21.55 -10.77 -13.04
CA ARG A 365 21.27 -10.96 -11.62
C ARG A 365 21.86 -9.80 -10.85
N TYR A 366 21.09 -9.21 -9.94
CA TYR A 366 21.59 -8.12 -9.12
C TYR A 366 21.03 -8.16 -7.69
N ARG A 367 21.67 -7.41 -6.80
CA ARG A 367 21.15 -7.08 -5.47
C ARG A 367 21.17 -5.58 -5.30
N LYS A 368 20.21 -5.07 -4.56
CA LYS A 368 20.09 -3.64 -4.26
C LYS A 368 20.19 -3.42 -2.76
N GLY A 369 21.13 -2.57 -2.35
CA GLY A 369 21.28 -2.14 -0.97
C GLY A 369 20.20 -1.13 -0.57
N LEU A 370 20.19 -0.76 0.70
CA LEU A 370 19.40 0.37 1.18
C LEU A 370 19.92 1.68 0.58
N ALA A 371 18.99 2.58 0.28
CA ALA A 371 19.32 3.92 -0.17
C ALA A 371 19.76 4.77 1.04
N VAL A 372 20.88 5.48 0.90
CA VAL A 372 21.45 6.35 1.94
C VAL A 372 21.90 7.66 1.31
N ILE A 373 22.00 8.73 2.09
CA ILE A 373 22.27 10.08 1.56
C ILE A 373 23.76 10.42 1.47
N LYS A 374 24.61 9.65 2.17
CA LYS A 374 26.06 9.87 2.20
C LYS A 374 26.69 9.42 0.87
N ASP A 375 27.39 10.32 0.19
CA ASP A 375 28.21 10.02 -1.00
C ASP A 375 29.54 9.38 -0.58
N ASP A 376 29.47 8.16 -0.03
CA ASP A 376 30.65 7.39 0.38
C ASP A 376 30.45 5.92 0.02
N PHE A 377 31.23 5.43 -0.94
CA PHE A 377 31.18 4.07 -1.44
C PHE A 377 31.26 3.04 -0.31
N SER A 378 32.13 3.25 0.68
CA SER A 378 32.37 2.28 1.75
C SER A 378 31.15 2.12 2.65
N THR A 379 30.39 3.20 2.85
CA THR A 379 29.14 3.19 3.62
C THR A 379 27.98 2.63 2.80
N VAL A 380 27.80 3.12 1.56
CA VAL A 380 26.67 2.77 0.68
C VAL A 380 26.74 1.32 0.22
N CYS A 381 27.92 0.85 -0.17
CA CYS A 381 28.18 -0.49 -0.69
C CYS A 381 28.67 -1.49 0.38
N SER A 382 28.50 -1.17 1.66
CA SER A 382 28.79 -2.11 2.75
C SER A 382 27.81 -3.29 2.73
N TRP A 383 28.28 -4.48 3.08
CA TRP A 383 27.46 -5.70 3.08
C TRP A 383 26.25 -5.62 4.04
N VAL A 384 26.35 -4.82 5.10
CA VAL A 384 25.21 -4.57 6.02
C VAL A 384 24.06 -3.79 5.39
N GLN A 385 24.29 -3.08 4.27
CA GLN A 385 23.22 -2.36 3.58
C GLN A 385 22.33 -3.28 2.74
N PHE A 386 22.72 -4.54 2.52
CA PHE A 386 21.88 -5.53 1.87
C PHE A 386 21.09 -6.26 2.97
N LYS A 387 19.75 -6.23 2.90
CA LYS A 387 18.90 -6.88 3.89
C LYS A 387 19.15 -8.40 3.88
N ASN A 388 19.86 -8.90 4.88
CA ASN A 388 20.18 -10.32 5.06
C ASN A 388 18.93 -11.09 5.52
N ALA A 389 18.13 -11.59 4.58
CA ALA A 389 17.05 -12.53 4.88
C ALA A 389 17.46 -13.94 4.46
N GLU A 390 18.27 -14.62 5.28
CA GLU A 390 18.55 -16.08 5.38
C GLU A 390 18.77 -16.94 4.11
N SER A 391 18.68 -16.37 2.91
CA SER A 391 18.97 -16.99 1.62
C SER A 391 19.36 -15.86 0.68
N TRP A 392 20.52 -15.96 0.05
CA TRP A 392 21.00 -14.94 -0.90
C TRP A 392 20.14 -14.97 -2.18
N LYS A 393 18.99 -14.30 -2.14
CA LYS A 393 18.11 -14.14 -3.31
C LYS A 393 18.59 -12.95 -4.13
N TYR A 394 18.75 -13.17 -5.43
CA TYR A 394 19.07 -12.13 -6.41
C TYR A 394 17.80 -11.73 -7.14
N ASP A 395 17.66 -10.43 -7.39
CA ASP A 395 16.65 -9.90 -8.29
C ASP A 395 17.13 -10.08 -9.74
N LEU A 396 16.19 -10.10 -10.68
CA LEU A 396 16.45 -10.40 -12.09
C LEU A 396 16.02 -9.23 -12.99
N PHE A 397 16.92 -8.81 -13.85
CA PHE A 397 16.57 -8.12 -15.08
C PHE A 397 16.54 -9.16 -16.22
N LEU A 398 15.37 -9.32 -16.84
CA LEU A 398 15.16 -10.17 -17.99
C LEU A 398 15.24 -9.33 -19.27
N ALA A 399 15.93 -9.79 -20.30
CA ALA A 399 15.97 -9.07 -21.57
C ALA A 399 14.54 -8.91 -22.11
N LYS A 400 14.16 -7.69 -22.52
CA LYS A 400 12.80 -7.43 -23.02
C LYS A 400 12.50 -8.21 -24.30
N ASN A 401 13.52 -8.36 -25.15
CA ASN A 401 13.49 -9.21 -26.34
C ASN A 401 14.58 -10.29 -26.18
N PRO A 402 14.29 -11.39 -25.46
CA PRO A 402 15.29 -12.39 -25.18
C PRO A 402 15.58 -13.25 -26.43
N VAL A 403 16.82 -13.70 -26.56
CA VAL A 403 17.30 -14.54 -27.67
C VAL A 403 17.39 -16.00 -27.22
N PRO A 404 16.86 -16.96 -28.01
CA PRO A 404 16.92 -18.37 -27.64
C PRO A 404 18.35 -18.89 -27.50
N VAL A 405 18.64 -19.52 -26.37
CA VAL A 405 19.91 -20.20 -26.08
C VAL A 405 19.70 -21.70 -26.03
N ARG A 406 20.80 -22.45 -26.12
CA ARG A 406 20.76 -23.91 -26.10
C ARG A 406 20.25 -24.42 -24.74
N CYS A 407 19.26 -25.30 -24.76
CA CYS A 407 18.74 -25.99 -23.60
C CYS A 407 19.83 -26.84 -22.92
N PRO A 408 19.94 -26.82 -21.58
CA PRO A 408 20.89 -27.66 -20.84
C PRO A 408 20.47 -29.14 -20.84
N VAL A 409 19.18 -29.42 -21.09
CA VAL A 409 18.64 -30.77 -21.18
C VAL A 409 18.28 -31.04 -22.63
N ALA A 410 18.81 -32.13 -23.18
CA ALA A 410 18.50 -32.63 -24.51
C ALA A 410 17.92 -34.05 -24.41
N GLY A 411 16.94 -34.37 -25.25
CA GLY A 411 16.29 -35.68 -25.26
C GLY A 411 14.77 -35.62 -25.17
N LYS A 412 14.16 -36.78 -24.95
CA LYS A 412 12.72 -36.99 -24.91
C LYS A 412 12.34 -37.62 -23.57
N PHE A 413 11.42 -37.01 -22.85
CA PHE A 413 11.10 -37.35 -21.45
C PHE A 413 9.59 -37.47 -21.26
N ASN A 414 9.18 -38.42 -20.42
CA ASN A 414 7.81 -38.53 -19.92
C ASN A 414 7.69 -37.71 -18.64
N PHE A 415 6.59 -36.98 -18.45
CA PHE A 415 6.39 -36.10 -17.30
C PHE A 415 5.01 -36.25 -16.66
N THR A 416 4.93 -36.03 -15.35
CA THR A 416 3.67 -35.97 -14.60
C THR A 416 3.41 -34.55 -14.13
N GLN A 417 2.21 -34.03 -14.35
CA GLN A 417 1.86 -32.65 -14.00
C GLN A 417 1.23 -32.56 -12.61
N ARG A 418 1.55 -31.48 -11.88
CA ARG A 418 0.92 -31.12 -10.58
C ARG A 418 0.78 -29.59 -10.51
N GLY A 419 -0.30 -29.07 -9.93
CA GLY A 419 -0.51 -27.63 -9.74
C GLY A 419 -1.85 -27.11 -10.29
N GLU A 420 -2.07 -25.80 -10.19
CA GLU A 420 -3.35 -25.14 -10.48
C GLU A 420 -3.67 -25.01 -11.99
N HIS A 421 -2.65 -25.06 -12.85
CA HIS A 421 -2.79 -24.86 -14.30
C HIS A 421 -2.03 -25.93 -15.11
N PRO A 422 -2.59 -27.14 -15.29
CA PRO A 422 -1.96 -28.17 -16.10
C PRO A 422 -2.00 -27.83 -17.60
N PHE A 423 -0.93 -28.17 -18.31
CA PHE A 423 -0.85 -28.14 -19.76
C PHE A 423 -1.91 -29.07 -20.39
N ARG A 424 -2.46 -28.64 -21.52
CA ARG A 424 -3.45 -29.40 -22.30
C ARG A 424 -3.06 -29.39 -23.77
N THR A 425 -3.10 -30.56 -24.42
CA THR A 425 -2.87 -30.67 -25.86
C THR A 425 -3.99 -29.96 -26.64
N ARG A 426 -3.64 -29.15 -27.66
CA ARG A 426 -4.59 -28.42 -28.52
C ARG A 426 -4.44 -28.86 -29.98
N ILE A 427 -5.50 -28.82 -30.80
CA ILE A 427 -5.45 -29.25 -32.23
C ILE A 427 -5.37 -28.03 -33.17
N LEU A 428 -4.64 -28.11 -34.29
CA LEU A 428 -4.45 -26.97 -35.24
C LEU A 428 -5.78 -26.61 -35.91
N GLY A 429 -6.17 -25.34 -35.85
CA GLY A 429 -7.33 -24.82 -36.60
C GLY A 429 -8.68 -24.79 -35.88
N GLY A 430 -8.80 -25.11 -34.59
CA GLY A 430 -10.04 -24.80 -33.84
C GLY A 430 -10.48 -25.81 -32.78
N VAL A 431 -11.55 -25.41 -32.10
CA VAL A 431 -12.19 -25.87 -30.84
C VAL A 431 -12.71 -27.31 -30.82
N THR A 432 -12.08 -28.24 -31.55
CA THR A 432 -12.54 -29.64 -31.55
C THR A 432 -11.95 -30.40 -30.35
N LEU A 433 -12.83 -30.89 -29.50
CA LEU A 433 -12.52 -31.82 -28.41
C LEU A 433 -12.01 -33.13 -29.00
N SER A 434 -10.92 -33.65 -28.45
CA SER A 434 -10.49 -35.03 -28.69
C SER A 434 -11.53 -36.00 -28.10
N PRO A 435 -11.81 -37.17 -28.70
CA PRO A 435 -11.18 -37.76 -29.89
C PRO A 435 -11.98 -37.51 -31.18
N ARG A 436 -11.25 -37.35 -32.30
CA ARG A 436 -11.84 -37.39 -33.64
C ARG A 436 -12.26 -38.84 -33.95
N PRO A 437 -13.43 -39.08 -34.58
CA PRO A 437 -13.80 -40.41 -35.01
C PRO A 437 -12.77 -40.91 -36.04
N ASN A 438 -12.16 -42.07 -35.78
CA ASN A 438 -11.24 -42.85 -36.65
C ASN A 438 -9.71 -42.77 -36.39
N ILE A 439 -9.22 -42.07 -35.37
CA ILE A 439 -7.80 -42.16 -34.96
C ILE A 439 -7.72 -42.94 -33.64
N HIS A 440 -7.39 -44.23 -33.70
CA HIS A 440 -7.21 -45.06 -32.52
C HIS A 440 -5.74 -45.09 -32.09
N CYS A 441 -5.39 -44.32 -31.07
CA CYS A 441 -4.07 -44.45 -30.44
C CYS A 441 -4.05 -45.63 -29.47
N LYS A 442 -3.07 -46.54 -29.60
CA LYS A 442 -2.88 -47.68 -28.67
C LYS A 442 -2.26 -47.26 -27.35
N GLN A 443 -1.38 -46.27 -27.38
CA GLN A 443 -0.65 -45.81 -26.19
C GLN A 443 -0.44 -44.30 -26.26
N ASN A 444 -0.98 -43.61 -25.26
CA ASN A 444 -0.77 -42.18 -25.04
C ASN A 444 0.23 -41.99 -23.89
N ILE A 445 1.20 -41.10 -24.10
CA ILE A 445 2.19 -40.70 -23.10
C ILE A 445 2.27 -39.18 -23.08
N SER A 446 2.76 -38.60 -21.98
CA SER A 446 3.20 -37.22 -22.02
C SER A 446 4.61 -37.14 -22.61
N ASP A 447 4.88 -36.08 -23.35
CA ASP A 447 6.12 -35.87 -24.06
C ASP A 447 6.68 -34.48 -23.81
N LEU A 448 7.87 -34.44 -23.21
CA LEU A 448 8.72 -33.26 -23.15
C LEU A 448 9.96 -33.56 -23.99
N SER A 449 10.12 -32.85 -25.11
CA SER A 449 11.20 -33.10 -26.07
C SER A 449 12.01 -31.85 -26.37
N VAL A 450 13.32 -32.03 -26.38
CA VAL A 450 14.32 -31.06 -26.82
C VAL A 450 15.21 -31.78 -27.83
N CYS A 451 14.68 -31.95 -29.03
CA CYS A 451 15.30 -32.75 -30.09
C CYS A 451 15.58 -31.95 -31.36
N ASP A 452 15.35 -30.63 -31.34
CA ASP A 452 15.69 -29.76 -32.46
C ASP A 452 17.20 -29.69 -32.67
N THR A 453 17.65 -29.43 -33.91
CA THR A 453 19.07 -29.42 -34.29
C THR A 453 19.87 -28.42 -33.47
N ASP A 454 19.26 -27.27 -33.18
CA ASP A 454 19.87 -26.19 -32.42
C ASP A 454 19.63 -26.33 -30.91
N GLN A 455 18.76 -27.26 -30.49
CA GLN A 455 18.35 -27.49 -29.10
C GLN A 455 17.89 -26.19 -28.39
N LYS A 456 17.26 -25.25 -29.09
CA LYS A 456 16.77 -23.97 -28.53
C LYS A 456 15.29 -23.99 -28.19
N GLU A 457 14.59 -25.03 -28.63
CA GLU A 457 13.15 -25.20 -28.48
C GLU A 457 12.86 -26.45 -27.66
N MET A 458 11.99 -26.30 -26.67
CA MET A 458 11.42 -27.38 -25.87
C MET A 458 9.96 -27.52 -26.25
N ALA A 459 9.60 -28.67 -26.80
CA ALA A 459 8.23 -29.02 -27.12
C ALA A 459 7.61 -29.82 -25.98
N VAL A 460 6.43 -29.40 -25.53
CA VAL A 460 5.65 -30.09 -24.50
C VAL A 460 4.29 -30.50 -25.07
N ASP A 461 3.97 -31.77 -24.88
CA ASP A 461 2.70 -32.39 -25.25
C ASP A 461 2.20 -33.26 -24.08
N GLU A 462 0.97 -33.01 -23.62
CA GLU A 462 0.39 -33.74 -22.49
C GLU A 462 -0.10 -35.14 -22.92
N ASN A 463 -0.55 -35.26 -24.17
CA ASN A 463 -1.22 -36.45 -24.68
C ASN A 463 -0.68 -36.80 -26.07
N TYR A 464 0.59 -37.21 -26.11
CA TYR A 464 1.29 -37.64 -27.30
C TYR A 464 0.97 -39.11 -27.63
N CYS A 465 0.49 -39.35 -28.86
CA CYS A 465 0.23 -40.69 -29.34
C CYS A 465 1.53 -41.38 -29.81
N LEU A 466 1.94 -42.45 -29.13
CA LEU A 466 3.14 -43.22 -29.49
C LEU A 466 2.89 -44.22 -30.64
N SER A 467 1.64 -44.37 -31.10
CA SER A 467 1.29 -45.37 -32.10
C SER A 467 1.76 -44.98 -33.50
N VAL A 468 2.31 -45.95 -34.21
CA VAL A 468 2.71 -45.83 -35.62
C VAL A 468 1.87 -46.74 -36.52
N ASP A 469 1.73 -46.36 -37.78
CA ASP A 469 1.10 -47.18 -38.82
C ASP A 469 2.04 -48.29 -39.30
N HIS A 470 1.57 -49.10 -40.26
CA HIS A 470 2.34 -50.20 -40.86
C HIS A 470 3.59 -49.75 -41.62
N LEU A 471 3.74 -48.44 -41.91
CA LEU A 471 4.90 -47.83 -42.55
C LEU A 471 5.82 -47.13 -41.53
N GLY A 472 5.54 -47.26 -40.23
CA GLY A 472 6.31 -46.62 -39.16
C GLY A 472 6.05 -45.11 -39.02
N ARG A 473 4.99 -44.58 -39.64
CA ARG A 473 4.62 -43.16 -39.55
C ARG A 473 3.67 -42.94 -38.36
N PRO A 474 3.70 -41.78 -37.69
CA PRO A 474 2.76 -41.47 -36.62
C PRO A 474 1.30 -41.58 -37.11
N VAL A 475 0.46 -42.29 -36.37
CA VAL A 475 -0.97 -42.46 -36.71
C VAL A 475 -1.73 -41.14 -36.57
N ASP A 476 -1.29 -40.27 -35.66
CA ASP A 476 -1.82 -38.91 -35.53
C ASP A 476 -0.88 -37.90 -36.18
N ILE A 477 -1.13 -37.62 -37.46
CA ILE A 477 -0.42 -36.58 -38.23
C ILE A 477 -0.95 -35.15 -37.96
N TYR A 478 -2.06 -35.02 -37.22
CA TYR A 478 -2.74 -33.75 -36.99
C TYR A 478 -2.43 -33.17 -35.61
N SER A 479 -2.06 -34.00 -34.64
CA SER A 479 -1.44 -33.58 -33.38
C SER A 479 0.02 -33.16 -33.64
N LYS A 480 0.29 -31.86 -33.61
CA LYS A 480 1.65 -31.37 -33.39
C LYS A 480 1.80 -31.01 -31.92
N SER A 481 2.98 -31.21 -31.34
CA SER A 481 3.33 -30.63 -30.04
C SER A 481 3.07 -29.12 -30.10
N LYS A 482 2.32 -28.60 -29.14
CA LYS A 482 1.71 -27.27 -29.28
C LYS A 482 2.21 -26.22 -28.33
N ILE A 483 2.88 -26.63 -27.27
CA ILE A 483 3.53 -25.68 -26.39
C ILE A 483 5.02 -25.79 -26.68
N ILE A 484 5.48 -24.86 -27.53
CA ILE A 484 6.89 -24.69 -27.83
C ILE A 484 7.39 -23.60 -26.89
N PHE A 485 8.19 -23.98 -25.91
CA PHE A 485 8.96 -23.05 -25.11
C PHE A 485 10.27 -22.80 -25.83
N LYS A 486 10.56 -21.53 -26.09
CA LYS A 486 11.92 -21.14 -26.46
C LYS A 486 12.72 -20.97 -25.18
N PHE A 487 13.89 -21.57 -25.14
CA PHE A 487 14.74 -21.48 -23.96
C PHE A 487 15.48 -20.15 -24.00
N LEU A 488 15.13 -19.25 -23.10
CA LEU A 488 15.53 -17.84 -23.14
C LEU A 488 16.46 -17.50 -21.97
N TYR A 489 17.26 -18.46 -21.51
CA TYR A 489 18.10 -18.32 -20.31
C TYR A 489 19.19 -17.26 -20.45
#